data_AF-A0A2E4X6B8-F1
#
_entry.id   AF-A0A2E4X6B8-F1
#
_cell.length_a   1.000
_cell.length_b   1.000
_cell.length_c   1.000
_cell.angle_alpha   90.00
_cell.angle_beta   90.00
_cell.angle_gamma   90.00
#
_symmetry.space_group_name_H-M   'P 1'
#
loop_
_entity.id
_entity.type
_entity.pdbx_description
1 polymer ?
#
loop_
_entity_poly.entity_id
_entity_poly.type
_entity_poly.pdbx_seq_one_letter_code
_entity_poly.pdbx_strand_id
1 'polypeptide(L)'
;KITSIWHNEIEELPQDFPKWVHNKLTISPRCFSVLWVSGDNYEEYEEQYKIENKTDFRNNVGKYFINLIPIEEINTSWGEKISLAKNIVECNKNSKNLLIKNDYVELITENEWGKTFLYYKTLKKVSKNNCSNLAPYLKGTCNSSYLVNVSENSGGTYTSSDYYIYGLFTLNDSAEYLIPLKKFKSDTEGRNYIDNFEGK
;
A
#
# COMPACT_ATOMS: atom_id res chain seq x y z
N LYS A 1 6.98 -52.51 13.04
CA LYS A 1 8.39 -52.45 13.51
C LYS A 1 9.22 -51.91 12.34
N ILE A 2 10.20 -51.06 12.64
CA ILE A 2 11.03 -50.22 11.74
C ILE A 2 10.40 -48.85 11.44
N THR A 3 10.84 -47.92 12.29
CA THR A 3 10.93 -46.48 12.18
C THR A 3 11.75 -46.02 10.97
N SER A 4 11.43 -44.87 10.39
CA SER A 4 12.48 -43.92 9.98
C SER A 4 12.04 -42.50 10.26
N ILE A 5 12.92 -41.80 10.96
CA ILE A 5 12.84 -40.40 11.37
C ILE A 5 13.58 -39.62 10.29
N TRP A 6 12.95 -38.60 9.73
CA TRP A 6 13.66 -37.46 9.15
C TRP A 6 13.16 -36.21 9.86
N HIS A 7 14.01 -35.72 10.77
CA HIS A 7 14.04 -34.33 11.16
C HIS A 7 14.26 -33.50 9.89
N ASN A 8 13.34 -32.59 9.59
CA ASN A 8 13.69 -31.32 8.98
C ASN A 8 13.05 -30.27 9.88
N GLU A 9 13.91 -29.40 10.43
CA GLU A 9 13.50 -28.21 11.15
C GLU A 9 12.49 -27.46 10.28
N ILE A 10 11.24 -27.43 10.75
CA ILE A 10 10.26 -26.49 10.24
C ILE A 10 10.76 -25.15 10.76
N GLU A 11 11.34 -24.33 9.89
CA GLU A 11 11.51 -22.92 10.15
C GLU A 11 10.08 -22.38 10.35
N GLU A 12 9.64 -22.32 11.61
CA GLU A 12 8.32 -21.85 11.97
C GLU A 12 8.19 -20.41 11.50
N LEU A 13 7.48 -20.21 10.38
CA LEU A 13 6.97 -18.89 10.04
C LEU A 13 6.09 -18.42 11.22
N PRO A 14 6.41 -17.30 11.87
CA PRO A 14 5.83 -16.96 13.17
C PRO A 14 4.31 -16.76 13.08
N GLN A 15 3.63 -17.29 14.10
CA GLN A 15 2.18 -17.41 14.27
C GLN A 15 1.42 -16.06 14.34
N ASP A 16 2.09 -14.91 14.26
CA ASP A 16 1.49 -13.57 14.26
C ASP A 16 2.09 -12.70 13.15
N PHE A 17 1.58 -12.86 11.93
CA PHE A 17 1.91 -12.00 10.79
C PHE A 17 0.74 -11.06 10.54
N PRO A 18 0.87 -9.72 10.61
CA PRO A 18 -0.32 -8.91 10.64
C PRO A 18 -0.81 -8.71 9.22
N LYS A 19 -1.76 -9.55 8.81
CA LYS A 19 -2.88 -9.09 7.97
C LYS A 19 -3.23 -7.69 8.50
N TRP A 20 -3.17 -6.67 7.65
CA TRP A 20 -3.45 -5.32 8.13
C TRP A 20 -4.93 -5.26 8.47
N VAL A 21 -5.25 -5.41 9.75
CA VAL A 21 -6.61 -5.42 10.27
C VAL A 21 -6.87 -4.08 10.94
N HIS A 22 -7.97 -3.45 10.55
CA HIS A 22 -8.47 -2.21 11.12
C HIS A 22 -9.97 -2.36 11.42
N ASN A 23 -10.41 -1.98 12.61
CA ASN A 23 -11.80 -2.14 13.05
C ASN A 23 -12.37 -3.56 12.82
N LYS A 24 -11.56 -4.60 13.12
CA LYS A 24 -11.87 -6.03 12.94
C LYS A 24 -12.06 -6.48 11.47
N LEU A 25 -11.73 -5.62 10.51
CA LEU A 25 -11.76 -5.93 9.08
C LEU A 25 -10.34 -5.95 8.51
N THR A 26 -10.02 -6.97 7.73
CA THR A 26 -8.80 -6.98 6.92
C THR A 26 -8.94 -5.95 5.81
N ILE A 27 -7.94 -5.08 5.66
CA ILE A 27 -7.89 -4.08 4.61
C ILE A 27 -7.86 -4.78 3.24
N SER A 28 -8.65 -4.30 2.29
CA SER A 28 -8.72 -4.81 0.93
C SER A 28 -7.49 -4.38 0.11
N PRO A 29 -6.94 -5.24 -0.77
CA PRO A 29 -5.92 -4.84 -1.74
C PRO A 29 -6.27 -3.57 -2.55
N ARG A 30 -7.56 -3.29 -2.79
CA ARG A 30 -8.02 -2.06 -3.47
C ARG A 30 -7.66 -0.75 -2.75
N CYS A 31 -7.36 -0.83 -1.45
CA CYS A 31 -7.00 0.34 -0.67
C CYS A 31 -5.57 0.81 -0.94
N PHE A 32 -4.74 0.01 -1.59
CA PHE A 32 -3.33 0.33 -1.83
C PHE A 32 -3.15 0.96 -3.21
N SER A 33 -2.95 2.28 -3.24
CA SER A 33 -2.64 2.99 -4.48
C SER A 33 -1.17 2.86 -4.84
N VAL A 34 -0.87 2.32 -6.02
CA VAL A 34 0.48 2.20 -6.58
C VAL A 34 0.64 3.06 -7.84
N LEU A 35 1.88 3.45 -8.16
CA LEU A 35 2.22 3.97 -9.49
C LEU A 35 1.86 2.92 -10.54
N TRP A 36 1.02 3.28 -11.52
CA TRP A 36 0.64 2.39 -12.60
C TRP A 36 1.82 2.12 -13.53
N VAL A 37 1.76 0.99 -14.24
CA VAL A 37 2.80 0.62 -15.22
C VAL A 37 2.93 1.68 -16.32
N SER A 38 1.82 2.29 -16.74
CA SER A 38 1.86 3.41 -17.69
C SER A 38 2.44 4.69 -17.09
N GLY A 39 2.31 4.88 -15.77
CA GLY A 39 2.70 6.09 -15.06
C GLY A 39 1.64 7.19 -15.05
N ASP A 40 0.59 7.07 -15.85
CA ASP A 40 -0.42 8.12 -16.08
C ASP A 40 -1.04 8.64 -14.79
N ASN A 41 -1.28 7.75 -13.81
CA ASN A 41 -1.90 8.15 -12.55
C ASN A 41 -1.04 9.08 -11.69
N TYR A 42 0.29 9.08 -11.85
CA TYR A 42 1.16 10.08 -11.21
C TYR A 42 1.42 11.26 -12.14
N GLU A 43 1.50 11.04 -13.45
CA GLU A 43 1.71 12.10 -14.44
C GLU A 43 0.59 13.13 -14.40
N GLU A 44 -0.66 12.70 -14.22
CA GLU A 44 -1.79 13.62 -14.07
C GLU A 44 -1.62 14.54 -12.85
N TYR A 45 -1.10 14.03 -11.71
CA TYR A 45 -0.80 14.89 -10.56
C TYR A 45 0.40 15.80 -10.84
N GLU A 46 1.43 15.30 -11.51
CA GLU A 46 2.61 16.08 -11.84
C GLU A 46 2.26 17.29 -12.72
N GLU A 47 1.35 17.11 -13.67
CA GLU A 47 0.91 18.16 -14.58
C GLU A 47 -0.06 19.14 -13.92
N GLN A 48 -1.12 18.65 -13.28
CA GLN A 48 -2.13 19.51 -12.65
C GLN A 48 -1.56 20.36 -11.51
N TYR A 49 -0.67 19.77 -10.70
CA TYR A 49 -0.08 20.45 -9.53
C TYR A 49 1.32 21.00 -9.80
N LYS A 50 1.77 20.97 -11.06
CA LYS A 50 3.05 21.53 -11.52
C LYS A 50 4.23 21.04 -10.70
N ILE A 51 4.28 19.74 -10.44
CA ILE A 51 5.33 19.11 -9.63
C ILE A 51 6.63 19.09 -10.43
N GLU A 52 7.58 19.93 -10.02
CA GLU A 52 8.88 20.03 -10.68
C GLU A 52 9.76 18.79 -10.44
N ASN A 53 9.83 18.32 -9.19
CA ASN A 53 10.66 17.16 -8.82
C ASN A 53 9.87 15.85 -8.89
N LYS A 54 9.60 15.40 -10.12
CA LYS A 54 8.85 14.17 -10.41
C LYS A 54 9.43 12.92 -9.74
N THR A 55 10.76 12.78 -9.73
CA THR A 55 11.44 11.63 -9.11
C THR A 55 11.24 11.60 -7.59
N ASP A 56 11.35 12.75 -6.90
CA ASP A 56 11.07 12.80 -5.46
C ASP A 56 9.59 12.55 -5.18
N PHE A 57 8.68 13.10 -6.00
CA PHE A 57 7.24 12.85 -5.88
C PHE A 57 6.88 11.37 -6.00
N ARG A 58 7.30 10.71 -7.08
CA ARG A 58 7.01 9.28 -7.32
C ARG A 58 7.59 8.37 -6.22
N ASN A 59 8.66 8.79 -5.54
CA ASN A 59 9.30 7.99 -4.49
C ASN A 59 8.92 8.38 -3.06
N ASN A 60 8.47 9.61 -2.82
CA ASN A 60 8.21 10.19 -1.50
C ASN A 60 6.87 10.95 -1.46
N VAL A 61 5.84 10.37 -2.09
CA VAL A 61 4.50 10.96 -2.27
C VAL A 61 3.87 11.44 -0.95
N GLY A 62 4.20 10.82 0.19
CA GLY A 62 3.78 11.27 1.52
C GLY A 62 4.08 12.74 1.81
N LYS A 63 5.20 13.27 1.29
CA LYS A 63 5.61 14.68 1.46
C LYS A 63 4.73 15.67 0.69
N TYR A 64 3.91 15.21 -0.24
CA TYR A 64 3.19 16.07 -1.18
C TYR A 64 1.71 16.24 -0.79
N PHE A 65 1.14 15.30 -0.04
CA PHE A 65 -0.23 15.41 0.45
C PHE A 65 -0.45 16.68 1.28
N ILE A 66 -1.56 17.37 1.01
CA ILE A 66 -2.00 18.65 1.59
C ILE A 66 -1.11 19.86 1.25
N ASN A 67 0.20 19.67 1.09
CA ASN A 67 1.10 20.74 0.69
C ASN A 67 0.94 21.13 -0.79
N LEU A 68 0.86 20.12 -1.67
CA LEU A 68 0.77 20.32 -3.11
C LEU A 68 -0.39 19.53 -3.73
N ILE A 69 -0.63 18.29 -3.29
CA ILE A 69 -1.68 17.44 -3.85
C ILE A 69 -2.80 17.18 -2.81
N PRO A 70 -4.06 17.01 -3.25
CA PRO A 70 -5.17 16.73 -2.35
C PRO A 70 -5.15 15.27 -1.84
N ILE A 71 -5.98 15.02 -0.83
CA ILE A 71 -6.30 13.64 -0.38
C ILE A 71 -7.44 13.08 -1.23
N GLU A 72 -8.36 13.95 -1.62
CA GLU A 72 -9.53 13.65 -2.41
C GLU A 72 -9.17 13.24 -3.84
N GLU A 73 -10.15 12.69 -4.54
CA GLU A 73 -10.01 12.36 -5.96
C GLU A 73 -9.85 13.61 -6.82
N ILE A 74 -9.00 13.48 -7.84
CA ILE A 74 -8.86 14.46 -8.92
C ILE A 74 -9.56 13.94 -10.17
N ASN A 75 -10.07 14.86 -11.00
CA ASN A 75 -10.53 14.50 -12.34
C ASN A 75 -9.32 14.40 -13.27
N THR A 76 -9.29 13.39 -14.12
CA THR A 76 -8.21 13.16 -15.08
C THR A 76 -8.52 13.80 -16.42
N SER A 77 -7.49 14.02 -17.24
CA SER A 77 -7.62 14.50 -18.62
C SER A 77 -8.45 13.55 -19.52
N TRP A 78 -8.59 12.28 -19.15
CA TRP A 78 -9.40 11.27 -19.85
C TRP A 78 -10.81 11.06 -19.27
N GLY A 79 -11.23 11.90 -18.32
CA GLY A 79 -12.62 11.94 -17.84
C GLY A 79 -12.97 10.96 -16.71
N GLU A 80 -11.97 10.39 -16.04
CA GLU A 80 -12.14 9.54 -14.86
C GLU A 80 -11.73 10.28 -13.58
N LYS A 81 -11.98 9.65 -12.43
CA LYS A 81 -11.48 10.13 -11.13
C LYS A 81 -10.43 9.19 -10.58
N ILE A 82 -9.33 9.75 -10.10
CA ILE A 82 -8.26 8.99 -9.45
C ILE A 82 -7.90 9.63 -8.11
N SER A 83 -7.55 8.79 -7.13
CA SER A 83 -6.94 9.24 -5.87
C SER A 83 -5.77 8.34 -5.50
N LEU A 84 -4.69 8.97 -5.04
CA LEU A 84 -3.54 8.30 -4.44
C LEU A 84 -3.76 7.94 -2.96
N ALA A 85 -4.68 8.61 -2.25
CA ALA A 85 -5.06 8.30 -0.87
C ALA A 85 -6.46 7.66 -0.85
N LYS A 86 -6.56 6.41 -0.39
CA LYS A 86 -7.83 5.67 -0.44
C LYS A 86 -8.58 5.78 0.89
N ASN A 87 -9.82 6.27 0.84
CA ASN A 87 -10.71 6.22 2.01
C ASN A 87 -10.96 4.77 2.41
N ILE A 88 -10.66 4.43 3.67
CA ILE A 88 -10.64 3.05 4.13
C ILE A 88 -12.03 2.41 4.10
N VAL A 89 -13.08 3.18 4.37
CA VAL A 89 -14.45 2.68 4.36
C VAL A 89 -14.86 2.36 2.93
N GLU A 90 -14.51 3.21 1.97
CA GLU A 90 -14.90 3.07 0.58
C GLU A 90 -14.16 1.94 -0.14
N CYS A 91 -12.83 1.87 -0.03
CA CYS A 91 -12.04 0.86 -0.72
C CYS A 91 -12.26 -0.57 -0.17
N ASN A 92 -12.76 -0.69 1.06
CA ASN A 92 -13.17 -1.97 1.65
C ASN A 92 -14.59 -2.42 1.24
N LYS A 93 -15.40 -1.56 0.62
CA LYS A 93 -16.73 -1.95 0.12
C LYS A 93 -16.60 -3.08 -0.91
N ASN A 94 -17.58 -3.99 -0.91
CA ASN A 94 -17.73 -5.05 -1.92
C ASN A 94 -16.50 -5.98 -2.06
N SER A 95 -15.88 -6.35 -0.94
CA SER A 95 -14.76 -7.30 -0.87
C SER A 95 -15.21 -8.77 -0.90
N LYS A 96 -16.26 -9.11 -1.67
CA LYS A 96 -16.87 -10.46 -1.70
C LYS A 96 -15.90 -11.57 -2.15
N ASN A 97 -14.88 -11.22 -2.92
CA ASN A 97 -13.84 -12.13 -3.42
C ASN A 97 -12.50 -11.94 -2.69
N LEU A 98 -12.53 -11.45 -1.45
CA LEU A 98 -11.34 -11.29 -0.64
C LEU A 98 -10.91 -12.64 -0.07
N LEU A 99 -9.72 -13.08 -0.44
CA LEU A 99 -9.12 -14.31 0.03
C LEU A 99 -7.98 -13.96 0.99
N ILE A 100 -8.13 -14.38 2.23
CA ILE A 100 -7.12 -14.18 3.26
C ILE A 100 -6.29 -15.46 3.34
N LYS A 101 -5.04 -15.40 2.87
CA LYS A 101 -4.08 -16.51 2.94
C LYS A 101 -3.15 -16.35 4.15
N ASN A 102 -2.22 -17.28 4.31
CA ASN A 102 -1.30 -17.28 5.46
C ASN A 102 -0.32 -16.10 5.40
N ASP A 103 0.16 -15.74 4.21
CA ASP A 103 1.24 -14.79 4.01
C ASP A 103 0.88 -13.60 3.12
N TYR A 104 -0.29 -13.59 2.49
CA TYR A 104 -0.82 -12.47 1.71
C TYR A 104 -2.34 -12.41 1.76
N VAL A 105 -2.88 -11.28 1.30
CA VAL A 105 -4.31 -11.08 1.05
C VAL A 105 -4.50 -10.85 -0.43
N GLU A 106 -5.49 -11.53 -1.01
CA GLU A 106 -5.81 -11.49 -2.43
C GLU A 106 -7.24 -10.98 -2.62
N LEU A 107 -7.45 -10.24 -3.71
CA LEU A 107 -8.76 -9.85 -4.19
C LEU A 107 -8.86 -10.10 -5.68
N ILE A 108 -9.86 -10.87 -6.08
CA ILE A 108 -10.17 -11.11 -7.49
C ILE A 108 -11.25 -10.13 -7.94
N THR A 109 -10.92 -9.34 -8.95
CA THR A 109 -11.82 -8.41 -9.62
C THR A 109 -12.04 -8.86 -11.05
N GLU A 110 -13.24 -8.64 -11.58
CA GLU A 110 -13.62 -9.07 -12.92
C GLU A 110 -14.44 -7.97 -13.58
N ASN A 111 -14.09 -7.65 -14.82
CA ASN A 111 -14.84 -6.74 -15.68
C ASN A 111 -14.95 -7.34 -17.09
N GLU A 112 -15.47 -6.58 -18.04
CA GLU A 112 -15.62 -7.01 -19.45
C GLU A 112 -14.28 -7.37 -20.14
N TRP A 113 -13.16 -6.89 -19.60
CA TRP A 113 -11.81 -7.11 -20.12
C TRP A 113 -11.10 -8.32 -19.48
N GLY A 114 -11.70 -8.92 -18.45
CA GLY A 114 -11.21 -10.14 -17.82
C GLY A 114 -11.04 -10.02 -16.31
N LYS A 115 -10.21 -10.90 -15.76
CA LYS A 115 -9.93 -10.99 -14.31
C LYS A 115 -8.61 -10.32 -13.97
N THR A 116 -8.66 -9.46 -12.95
CA THR A 116 -7.48 -8.86 -12.33
C THR A 116 -7.39 -9.34 -10.89
N PHE A 117 -6.20 -9.82 -10.53
CA PHE A 117 -5.84 -10.31 -9.21
C PHE A 117 -4.97 -9.28 -8.52
N LEU A 118 -5.43 -8.80 -7.36
CA LEU A 118 -4.74 -7.83 -6.53
C LEU A 118 -4.25 -8.50 -5.26
N TYR A 119 -3.00 -8.27 -4.89
CA TYR A 119 -2.35 -8.89 -3.75
C TYR A 119 -1.69 -7.85 -2.86
N TYR A 120 -1.66 -8.10 -1.55
CA TYR A 120 -0.67 -7.45 -0.69
C TYR A 120 -0.15 -8.35 0.41
N LYS A 121 1.07 -8.04 0.84
CA LYS A 121 1.76 -8.63 1.99
C LYS A 121 2.35 -7.51 2.84
N THR A 122 1.98 -7.43 4.11
CA THR A 122 2.68 -6.60 5.08
C THR A 122 4.04 -7.22 5.35
N LEU A 123 5.11 -6.43 5.37
CA LEU A 123 6.48 -6.94 5.44
C LEU A 123 7.12 -6.58 6.77
N LYS A 124 6.89 -5.36 7.24
CA LYS A 124 7.45 -4.82 8.47
C LYS A 124 6.57 -3.71 9.01
N LYS A 125 6.37 -3.65 10.32
CA LYS A 125 5.69 -2.54 10.98
C LYS A 125 6.60 -1.30 10.99
N VAL A 126 6.01 -0.12 10.84
CA VAL A 126 6.70 1.17 10.93
C VAL A 126 6.13 1.92 12.12
N SER A 127 7.00 2.53 12.93
CA SER A 127 6.57 3.33 14.08
C SER A 127 5.64 4.49 13.66
N LYS A 128 4.68 4.84 14.53
CA LYS A 128 3.73 5.94 14.25
C LYS A 128 4.42 7.28 14.07
N ASN A 129 5.50 7.53 14.83
CA ASN A 129 6.30 8.75 14.69
C ASN A 129 6.93 8.84 13.30
N ASN A 130 7.48 7.72 12.82
CA ASN A 130 8.11 7.64 11.51
C ASN A 130 7.11 7.76 10.37
N CYS A 131 5.92 7.18 10.52
CA CYS A 131 4.79 7.40 9.61
C CYS A 131 4.46 8.90 9.46
N SER A 132 4.33 9.63 10.57
CA SER A 132 4.07 11.08 10.53
C SER A 132 5.23 11.87 9.90
N ASN A 133 6.48 11.50 10.15
CA ASN A 133 7.66 12.13 9.53
C ASN A 133 7.70 11.97 8.01
N LEU A 134 7.11 10.90 7.47
CA LEU A 134 7.00 10.67 6.03
C LEU A 134 5.84 11.45 5.37
N ALA A 135 4.93 12.02 6.17
CA ALA A 135 3.83 12.88 5.72
C ALA A 135 3.76 14.19 6.53
N PRO A 136 4.80 15.04 6.47
CA PRO A 136 4.98 16.16 7.40
C PRO A 136 3.89 17.24 7.32
N TYR A 137 3.19 17.34 6.20
CA TYR A 137 2.14 18.35 6.00
C TYR A 137 0.72 17.82 6.25
N LEU A 138 0.58 16.51 6.48
CA LEU A 138 -0.70 15.89 6.72
C LEU A 138 -1.17 16.20 8.14
N LYS A 139 -2.27 16.95 8.25
CA LYS A 139 -2.90 17.27 9.53
C LYS A 139 -3.83 16.12 9.93
N GLY A 140 -3.30 15.19 10.71
CA GLY A 140 -4.04 14.01 11.19
C GLY A 140 -3.19 13.12 12.09
N THR A 141 -3.78 12.02 12.56
CA THR A 141 -3.09 11.03 13.39
C THR A 141 -2.75 9.79 12.56
N CYS A 142 -1.48 9.39 12.53
CA CYS A 142 -1.11 8.08 11.98
C CYS A 142 -1.48 6.97 12.98
N ASN A 143 -2.50 6.19 12.65
CA ASN A 143 -3.02 5.11 13.49
C ASN A 143 -2.14 3.86 13.43
N SER A 144 -1.64 3.53 12.24
CA SER A 144 -0.74 2.40 11.99
C SER A 144 0.00 2.58 10.68
N SER A 145 1.15 1.93 10.53
CA SER A 145 1.96 2.01 9.30
C SER A 145 2.78 0.74 9.12
N TYR A 146 2.95 0.33 7.86
CA TYR A 146 3.67 -0.86 7.48
C TYR A 146 4.41 -0.63 6.15
N LEU A 147 5.58 -1.27 6.00
CA LEU A 147 6.10 -1.63 4.69
C LEU A 147 5.22 -2.74 4.13
N VAL A 148 4.77 -2.57 2.89
CA VAL A 148 3.86 -3.48 2.21
C VAL A 148 4.38 -3.75 0.81
N ASN A 149 4.39 -5.02 0.42
CA ASN A 149 4.47 -5.42 -0.97
C ASN A 149 3.06 -5.49 -1.53
N VAL A 150 2.82 -4.80 -2.65
CA VAL A 150 1.54 -4.77 -3.36
C VAL A 150 1.80 -5.28 -4.76
N SER A 151 0.95 -6.18 -5.25
CA SER A 151 1.13 -6.80 -6.56
C SER A 151 -0.19 -6.86 -7.33
N GLU A 152 -0.08 -6.81 -8.65
CA GLU A 152 -1.21 -6.90 -9.57
C GLU A 152 -0.88 -7.85 -10.72
N ASN A 153 -1.83 -8.71 -11.08
CA ASN A 153 -1.78 -9.56 -12.26
C ASN A 153 -3.12 -9.50 -13.00
N SER A 154 -3.10 -9.21 -14.29
CA SER A 154 -4.31 -9.09 -15.13
C SER A 154 -4.53 -10.33 -16.04
N GLY A 155 -4.26 -11.52 -15.50
CA GLY A 155 -4.53 -12.81 -16.16
C GLY A 155 -3.39 -13.37 -17.04
N GLY A 156 -2.21 -12.74 -17.00
CA GLY A 156 -1.02 -13.15 -17.76
C GLY A 156 0.09 -13.77 -16.91
N THR A 157 1.26 -13.98 -17.51
CA THR A 157 2.46 -14.47 -16.80
C THR A 157 3.22 -13.37 -16.06
N TYR A 158 2.93 -12.10 -16.36
CA TYR A 158 3.54 -10.95 -15.70
C TYR A 158 2.71 -10.51 -14.49
N THR A 159 3.39 -10.32 -13.36
CA THR A 159 2.83 -9.75 -12.14
C THR A 159 3.64 -8.50 -11.80
N SER A 160 2.99 -7.32 -11.78
CA SER A 160 3.63 -6.11 -11.27
C SER A 160 3.74 -6.22 -9.76
N SER A 161 4.85 -5.77 -9.17
CA SER A 161 5.06 -5.79 -7.71
C SER A 161 5.83 -4.57 -7.29
N ASP A 162 5.29 -3.84 -6.32
CA ASP A 162 5.90 -2.66 -5.74
C ASP A 162 6.01 -2.76 -4.23
N TYR A 163 6.92 -1.98 -3.65
CA TYR A 163 7.17 -1.92 -2.23
C TYR A 163 6.96 -0.49 -1.75
N TYR A 164 6.06 -0.31 -0.79
CA TYR A 164 5.77 1.01 -0.23
C TYR A 164 5.64 0.93 1.28
N ILE A 165 6.05 1.98 1.97
CA ILE A 165 5.49 2.28 3.29
C ILE A 165 4.13 2.96 3.06
N TYR A 166 3.09 2.44 3.71
CA TYR A 166 1.79 3.08 3.80
C TYR A 166 1.50 3.48 5.24
N GLY A 167 0.70 4.53 5.43
CA GLY A 167 0.13 4.90 6.72
C GLY A 167 -1.39 4.92 6.66
N LEU A 168 -2.03 4.41 7.70
CA LEU A 168 -3.46 4.60 7.95
C LEU A 168 -3.63 5.83 8.83
N PHE A 169 -4.23 6.89 8.30
CA PHE A 169 -4.42 8.16 9.00
C PHE A 169 -5.89 8.43 9.27
N THR A 170 -6.18 8.97 10.46
CA THR A 170 -7.42 9.71 10.71
C THR A 170 -7.15 11.19 10.50
N LEU A 171 -7.88 11.81 9.57
CA LEU A 171 -7.78 13.24 9.28
C LEU A 171 -8.77 14.04 10.14
N ASN A 172 -8.71 15.38 10.05
CA ASN A 172 -9.44 16.29 10.94
C ASN A 172 -10.97 16.16 10.88
N ASP A 173 -11.51 15.67 9.77
CA ASP A 173 -12.92 15.36 9.57
C ASP A 173 -13.32 13.97 10.13
N SER A 174 -12.40 13.31 10.85
CA SER A 174 -12.50 11.94 11.33
C SER A 174 -12.54 10.86 10.23
N ALA A 175 -12.36 11.23 8.96
CA ALA A 175 -12.26 10.27 7.89
C ALA A 175 -10.89 9.56 7.91
N GLU A 176 -10.91 8.28 7.58
CA GLU A 176 -9.73 7.43 7.63
C GLU A 176 -9.25 7.08 6.23
N TYR A 177 -7.96 7.32 5.97
CA TYR A 177 -7.34 7.11 4.67
C TYR A 177 -6.11 6.22 4.78
N LEU A 178 -5.97 5.29 3.83
CA LEU A 178 -4.73 4.59 3.58
C LEU A 178 -3.92 5.36 2.55
N ILE A 179 -2.74 5.81 2.97
CA ILE A 179 -1.94 6.78 2.22
C ILE A 179 -0.58 6.16 1.90
N PRO A 180 -0.15 6.10 0.62
CA PRO A 180 1.22 5.75 0.27
C PRO A 180 2.15 6.86 0.79
N LEU A 181 3.26 6.48 1.42
CA LEU A 181 4.19 7.43 2.02
C LEU A 181 5.51 7.46 1.27
N LYS A 182 6.07 6.28 0.98
CA LYS A 182 7.38 6.15 0.35
C LYS A 182 7.48 4.86 -0.45
N LYS A 183 7.99 4.96 -1.69
CA LYS A 183 8.26 3.82 -2.59
C LYS A 183 9.71 3.32 -2.43
N PHE A 184 9.90 2.01 -2.64
CA PHE A 184 11.19 1.34 -2.70
C PHE A 184 11.27 0.42 -3.92
N LYS A 185 12.49 0.12 -4.37
CA LYS A 185 12.72 -0.82 -5.49
C LYS A 185 12.65 -2.28 -5.06
N SER A 186 12.83 -2.56 -3.77
CA SER A 186 12.84 -3.92 -3.23
C SER A 186 12.45 -3.98 -1.75
N ASP A 187 12.07 -5.18 -1.28
CA ASP A 187 11.87 -5.45 0.16
C ASP A 187 13.10 -5.07 0.98
N THR A 188 14.29 -5.51 0.55
CA THR A 188 15.57 -5.23 1.23
C THR A 188 15.80 -3.73 1.41
N GLU A 189 15.58 -2.92 0.37
CA GLU A 189 15.72 -1.47 0.47
C GLU A 189 14.74 -0.87 1.47
N GLY A 190 13.47 -1.30 1.45
CA GLY A 190 12.44 -0.84 2.39
C GLY A 190 12.75 -1.21 3.83
N ARG A 191 13.18 -2.45 4.10
CA ARG A 191 13.56 -2.90 5.45
C ARG A 191 14.77 -2.13 5.98
N ASN A 192 15.82 -2.00 5.16
CA ASN A 192 17.02 -1.25 5.51
C ASN A 192 16.70 0.22 5.79
N TYR A 193 15.80 0.83 5.02
CA TYR A 193 15.34 2.19 5.28
C TYR A 193 14.70 2.30 6.66
N ILE A 194 13.80 1.37 7.02
CA ILE A 194 13.12 1.36 8.32
C ILE A 194 14.11 1.15 9.46
N ASP A 195 15.03 0.18 9.35
CA ASP A 195 16.04 -0.07 10.38
C ASP A 195 16.91 1.16 10.67
N ASN A 196 17.35 1.85 9.61
CA ASN A 196 18.13 3.08 9.74
C ASN A 196 17.32 4.29 10.24
N PHE A 197 16.00 4.24 10.09
CA PHE A 197 15.08 5.32 10.49
C PHE A 197 14.50 5.10 11.90
N GLU A 198 14.46 3.85 12.38
CA GLU A 198 14.06 3.49 13.75
C GLU A 198 15.23 3.39 14.73
N GLY A 199 16.47 3.22 14.23
CA GLY A 199 17.69 3.25 15.05
C GLY A 199 18.23 4.66 15.38
N LYS A 200 17.47 5.72 15.05
CA LYS A 200 17.78 7.12 15.36
C LYS A 200 16.79 7.67 16.38
#